data_AF-A0A2E7CL77-F1
#
_entry.id   AF-A0A2E7CL77-F1
#
_cell.length_a   1.000
_cell.length_b   1.000
_cell.length_c   1.000
_cell.angle_alpha   90.00
_cell.angle_beta   90.00
_cell.angle_gamma   90.00
#
_symmetry.space_group_name_H-M   'P 1'
#
loop_
_entity.id
_entity.type
_entity.pdbx_description
1 polymer ?
#
loop_
_entity_poly.entity_id
_entity_poly.type
_entity_poly.pdbx_seq_one_letter_code
_entity_poly.pdbx_strand_id
1 'polypeptide(L)'
;MSVLMILIMMGCNAEEKNTSDTSTFDEQDTETNQEPSSPSSEPSEEPQPSSEPGAENRNEPGNEPENEPSNEPGNEPGNEPGNEPEDEPLEIIGIYYDQFGTEHSITQARWLINVEGPEEYVYTISQYSNSEGYLIGFNQTTDPNENGFWSRFDYQTSPDILQVCHTTYSAATEEEALNTPAGALDGDCPGYLYSLDPLN
;
A
#
# COMPACT_ATOMS: atom_id res chain seq x y z
N MET A 1 -32.47 -28.22 -55.33
CA MET A 1 -33.10 -29.26 -54.48
C MET A 1 -32.31 -29.28 -53.18
N SER A 2 -32.68 -28.40 -52.26
CA SER A 2 -33.56 -28.68 -51.12
C SER A 2 -32.74 -29.14 -49.91
N VAL A 3 -32.66 -28.21 -48.97
CA VAL A 3 -32.02 -28.23 -47.66
C VAL A 3 -32.62 -29.33 -46.78
N LEU A 4 -31.79 -30.00 -45.97
CA LEU A 4 -32.25 -30.61 -44.73
C LEU A 4 -31.26 -30.29 -43.60
N MET A 5 -31.50 -29.13 -42.97
CA MET A 5 -31.02 -28.78 -41.64
C MET A 5 -31.70 -29.73 -40.64
N ILE A 6 -30.91 -30.48 -39.88
CA ILE A 6 -31.38 -31.19 -38.69
C ILE A 6 -31.22 -30.25 -37.51
N LEU A 7 -32.33 -29.62 -37.14
CA LEU A 7 -32.50 -28.78 -35.96
C LEU A 7 -32.77 -29.70 -34.75
N ILE A 8 -31.85 -29.76 -33.79
CA ILE A 8 -32.08 -30.39 -32.48
C ILE A 8 -32.61 -29.32 -31.54
N MET A 9 -33.91 -29.37 -31.27
CA MET A 9 -34.62 -28.63 -30.23
C MET A 9 -35.27 -29.65 -29.29
N MET A 10 -35.43 -29.27 -28.00
CA MET A 10 -36.13 -29.96 -26.90
C MET A 10 -35.22 -30.79 -25.97
N GLY A 11 -35.20 -30.59 -24.65
CA GLY A 11 -36.10 -29.78 -23.83
C GLY A 11 -35.55 -29.48 -22.43
N CYS A 12 -35.97 -28.33 -21.91
CA CYS A 12 -35.95 -28.01 -20.49
C CYS A 12 -36.92 -28.96 -19.78
N ASN A 13 -36.44 -29.67 -18.76
CA ASN A 13 -37.29 -30.41 -17.85
C ASN A 13 -37.59 -29.51 -16.66
N ALA A 14 -38.75 -28.86 -16.71
CA ALA A 14 -39.41 -28.27 -15.55
C ALA A 14 -40.49 -29.26 -15.13
N GLU A 15 -40.37 -29.85 -13.95
CA GLU A 15 -41.45 -30.59 -13.31
C GLU A 15 -41.75 -29.96 -11.96
N GLU A 16 -43.03 -29.63 -11.78
CA GLU A 16 -43.63 -28.93 -10.66
C GLU A 16 -44.18 -29.91 -9.59
N LYS A 17 -44.53 -29.32 -8.43
CA LYS A 17 -45.56 -29.71 -7.44
C LYS A 17 -45.19 -30.69 -6.32
N ASN A 18 -45.17 -30.18 -5.08
CA ASN A 18 -46.32 -30.05 -4.15
C ASN A 18 -45.75 -29.84 -2.72
N THR A 19 -46.00 -28.73 -2.01
CA THR A 19 -47.22 -28.30 -1.26
C THR A 19 -47.18 -28.67 0.22
N SER A 20 -47.59 -27.67 1.04
CA SER A 20 -48.02 -27.72 2.46
C SER A 20 -46.90 -27.83 3.51
N ASP A 21 -46.83 -27.05 4.60
CA ASP A 21 -47.83 -26.28 5.37
C ASP A 21 -47.14 -25.05 6.02
N THR A 22 -47.72 -23.85 5.99
CA THR A 22 -48.68 -23.25 6.95
C THR A 22 -48.20 -23.17 8.41
N SER A 23 -47.75 -21.97 8.84
CA SER A 23 -48.18 -21.26 10.07
C SER A 23 -47.60 -19.84 10.02
N THR A 24 -48.36 -18.80 9.66
CA THR A 24 -49.14 -17.96 10.58
C THR A 24 -48.31 -17.32 11.70
N PHE A 25 -47.87 -16.08 11.49
CA PHE A 25 -47.78 -15.10 12.58
C PHE A 25 -48.15 -13.72 12.04
N ASP A 26 -48.96 -13.04 12.84
CA ASP A 26 -49.84 -11.91 12.54
C ASP A 26 -49.16 -10.59 12.19
N GLU A 27 -49.99 -9.78 11.52
CA GLU A 27 -49.93 -8.35 11.21
C GLU A 27 -49.90 -7.42 12.46
N GLN A 28 -49.76 -6.12 12.15
CA GLN A 28 -49.97 -4.92 12.99
C GLN A 28 -48.75 -4.41 13.79
N ASP A 29 -48.38 -3.14 13.78
CA ASP A 29 -49.08 -1.91 13.40
C ASP A 29 -48.10 -0.80 12.98
N THR A 30 -48.65 0.13 12.22
CA THR A 30 -48.14 1.43 11.79
C THR A 30 -48.03 2.48 12.90
N GLU A 31 -47.16 3.46 12.64
CA GLU A 31 -47.33 4.91 12.87
C GLU A 31 -46.48 5.61 13.96
N THR A 32 -45.97 6.78 13.55
CA THR A 32 -45.61 7.99 14.34
C THR A 32 -44.50 7.83 15.39
N ASN A 33 -43.39 8.58 15.40
CA ASN A 33 -43.34 10.04 15.43
C ASN A 33 -41.88 10.52 15.30
N GLN A 34 -41.69 11.67 14.64
CA GLN A 34 -40.42 12.38 14.54
C GLN A 34 -40.14 13.15 15.84
N GLU A 35 -38.91 13.10 16.33
CA GLU A 35 -38.40 14.12 17.25
C GLU A 35 -36.92 14.42 16.93
N PRO A 36 -36.62 15.57 16.28
CA PRO A 36 -35.27 16.10 16.22
C PRO A 36 -35.05 17.02 17.43
N SER A 37 -34.23 16.58 18.39
CA SER A 37 -33.77 17.45 19.48
C SER A 37 -32.63 18.34 18.96
N SER A 38 -32.96 19.60 18.68
CA SER A 38 -32.00 20.69 18.48
C SER A 38 -31.19 20.95 19.76
N PRO A 39 -29.86 21.13 19.70
CA PRO A 39 -29.15 21.92 20.69
C PRO A 39 -29.20 23.40 20.31
N SER A 40 -29.74 24.19 21.23
CA SER A 40 -29.84 25.65 21.18
C SER A 40 -28.46 26.32 21.21
N SER A 41 -28.30 27.33 20.37
CA SER A 41 -27.22 28.32 20.42
C SER A 41 -27.25 29.12 21.72
N GLU A 42 -26.09 29.33 22.35
CA GLU A 42 -25.77 30.56 23.07
C GLU A 42 -24.28 30.90 22.87
N PRO A 43 -23.97 32.09 22.31
CA PRO A 43 -22.64 32.68 22.33
C PRO A 43 -22.57 33.71 23.46
N SER A 44 -21.61 33.58 24.38
CA SER A 44 -21.33 34.64 25.35
C SER A 44 -19.84 34.92 25.48
N GLU A 45 -19.48 36.08 24.93
CA GLU A 45 -18.60 37.08 25.53
C GLU A 45 -17.09 36.79 25.67
N GLU A 46 -16.33 37.24 24.68
CA GLU A 46 -15.20 38.16 24.92
C GLU A 46 -15.77 39.61 24.99
N PRO A 47 -15.14 40.65 25.61
CA PRO A 47 -13.67 40.84 25.61
C PRO A 47 -13.02 41.68 26.76
N GLN A 48 -11.67 41.69 26.77
CA GLN A 48 -10.74 42.83 27.06
C GLN A 48 -10.35 43.16 28.54
N PRO A 49 -9.28 43.95 28.78
CA PRO A 49 -7.95 43.44 29.16
C PRO A 49 -7.48 44.07 30.50
N SER A 50 -6.36 43.63 31.08
CA SER A 50 -5.69 44.47 32.08
C SER A 50 -4.21 44.13 32.27
N SER A 51 -3.39 45.05 31.78
CA SER A 51 -2.23 45.63 32.48
C SER A 51 -0.98 44.77 32.66
N GLU A 52 -0.05 44.93 31.72
CA GLU A 52 1.36 45.22 32.04
C GLU A 52 1.45 46.46 32.96
N PRO A 53 2.43 46.56 33.88
CA PRO A 53 3.74 47.06 33.45
C PRO A 53 4.98 46.50 34.20
N GLY A 54 6.05 46.34 33.42
CA GLY A 54 7.33 47.00 33.69
C GLY A 54 8.20 46.48 34.84
N ALA A 55 9.37 45.93 34.49
CA ALA A 55 10.65 46.39 35.02
C ALA A 55 11.79 45.80 34.18
N GLU A 56 12.47 46.70 33.47
CA GLU A 56 13.77 46.48 32.87
C GLU A 56 14.76 45.97 33.92
N ASN A 57 15.59 45.00 33.55
CA ASN A 57 16.95 44.94 34.08
C ASN A 57 17.89 44.45 32.98
N ARG A 58 18.43 45.42 32.23
CA ARG A 58 19.70 45.27 31.52
C ARG A 58 20.82 45.20 32.54
N ASN A 59 21.71 44.24 32.38
CA ASN A 59 23.18 44.43 32.45
C ASN A 59 23.84 43.14 31.92
N GLU A 60 24.21 43.17 30.64
CA GLU A 60 25.35 42.43 30.06
C GLU A 60 26.66 43.20 30.40
N PRO A 61 27.86 42.73 30.01
CA PRO A 61 28.41 41.37 29.98
C PRO A 61 29.81 41.37 30.67
N GLY A 62 30.40 40.20 30.92
CA GLY A 62 31.82 40.18 31.32
C GLY A 62 32.35 38.84 31.77
N ASN A 63 33.02 38.14 30.86
CA ASN A 63 34.43 37.70 30.96
C ASN A 63 34.63 36.41 30.15
N GLU A 64 35.13 36.57 28.91
CA GLU A 64 36.08 35.59 28.34
C GLU A 64 37.36 35.60 29.18
N PRO A 65 38.05 34.45 29.27
CA PRO A 65 39.34 34.41 28.60
C PRO A 65 39.55 33.15 27.75
N GLU A 66 40.10 33.44 26.57
CA GLU A 66 40.84 32.58 25.65
C GLU A 66 41.72 31.54 26.36
N ASN A 67 41.53 30.27 26.00
CA ASN A 67 42.58 29.24 26.06
C ASN A 67 42.38 28.25 24.91
N GLU A 68 42.96 28.60 23.75
CA GLU A 68 43.59 27.67 22.80
C GLU A 68 45.12 27.85 22.98
N PRO A 69 46.02 26.90 22.66
CA PRO A 69 45.85 25.87 21.63
C PRO A 69 46.46 24.49 21.94
N SER A 70 46.30 23.56 21.00
CA SER A 70 47.38 22.78 20.37
C SER A 70 47.13 21.27 20.26
N ASN A 71 46.74 20.88 19.04
CA ASN A 71 47.23 19.74 18.26
C ASN A 71 47.17 18.32 18.85
N GLU A 72 46.21 17.53 18.34
CA GLU A 72 46.50 16.18 17.84
C GLU A 72 45.74 15.93 16.52
N PRO A 73 46.43 15.78 15.38
CA PRO A 73 45.87 15.15 14.19
C PRO A 73 46.15 13.64 14.30
N GLY A 74 45.14 12.89 14.76
CA GLY A 74 45.29 11.47 15.09
C GLY A 74 44.18 10.60 14.50
N ASN A 75 44.27 10.35 13.19
CA ASN A 75 43.77 9.15 12.51
C ASN A 75 42.31 8.73 12.79
N GLU A 76 41.35 9.28 12.04
CA GLU A 76 40.22 8.44 11.62
C GLU A 76 40.68 7.60 10.42
N PRO A 77 40.61 6.26 10.48
CA PRO A 77 40.66 5.45 9.29
C PRO A 77 39.39 5.76 8.51
N GLY A 78 39.52 6.56 7.45
CA GLY A 78 38.55 6.66 6.38
C GLY A 78 38.43 5.30 5.69
N ASN A 79 37.61 4.43 6.28
CA ASN A 79 37.09 3.21 5.69
C ASN A 79 35.59 3.21 5.96
N GLU A 80 34.86 4.20 5.42
CA GLU A 80 33.57 3.83 4.87
C GLU A 80 33.90 2.96 3.65
N PRO A 81 33.46 1.68 3.60
CA PRO A 81 33.28 1.04 2.31
C PRO A 81 32.37 1.99 1.54
N GLY A 82 32.84 2.45 0.38
CA GLY A 82 31.96 3.11 -0.56
C GLY A 82 30.81 2.17 -0.86
N ASN A 83 29.67 2.41 -0.22
CA ASN A 83 28.38 2.12 -0.82
C ASN A 83 28.25 3.13 -1.96
N GLU A 84 29.06 2.93 -3.00
CA GLU A 84 28.75 3.45 -4.31
C GLU A 84 27.36 2.90 -4.60
N PRO A 85 26.33 3.75 -4.81
CA PRO A 85 25.02 3.25 -5.11
C PRO A 85 25.20 2.37 -6.34
N GLU A 86 24.76 1.12 -6.25
CA GLU A 86 24.64 0.24 -7.39
C GLU A 86 23.67 0.93 -8.35
N ASP A 87 24.20 1.79 -9.25
CA ASP A 87 23.50 2.41 -10.38
C ASP A 87 23.13 1.35 -11.45
N GLU A 88 22.98 0.09 -11.03
CA GLU A 88 22.48 -0.97 -11.87
C GLU A 88 20.96 -0.83 -11.99
N PRO A 89 20.42 -0.96 -13.22
CA PRO A 89 18.98 -0.94 -13.41
C PRO A 89 18.34 -2.11 -12.67
N LEU A 90 17.05 -1.95 -12.31
CA LEU A 90 16.28 -3.03 -11.71
C LEU A 90 16.28 -4.26 -12.64
N GLU A 91 16.72 -5.41 -12.14
CA GLU A 91 16.94 -6.59 -12.99
C GLU A 91 15.65 -7.25 -13.49
N ILE A 92 14.54 -7.02 -12.79
CA ILE A 92 13.22 -7.61 -13.08
C ILE A 92 12.32 -6.70 -13.93
N ILE A 93 12.90 -5.76 -14.69
CA ILE A 93 12.13 -4.96 -15.65
C ILE A 93 11.59 -5.87 -16.76
N GLY A 94 10.29 -5.84 -16.98
CA GLY A 94 9.64 -6.69 -17.97
C GLY A 94 8.12 -6.66 -17.90
N ILE A 95 7.51 -7.42 -18.81
CA ILE A 95 6.10 -7.75 -18.79
C ILE A 95 5.99 -9.23 -18.45
N TYR A 96 5.20 -9.52 -17.42
CA TYR A 96 4.98 -10.87 -16.91
C TYR A 96 3.49 -11.16 -16.80
N TYR A 97 3.16 -12.44 -16.72
CA TYR A 97 1.80 -12.91 -16.45
C TYR A 97 1.80 -13.84 -15.24
N ASP A 98 0.79 -13.69 -14.38
CA ASP A 98 0.55 -14.64 -13.31
C ASP A 98 -0.28 -15.85 -13.80
N GLN A 99 -0.54 -16.80 -12.90
CA GLN A 99 -1.35 -17.99 -13.19
C GLN A 99 -2.81 -17.71 -13.57
N PHE A 100 -3.31 -16.50 -13.31
CA PHE A 100 -4.65 -16.06 -13.66
C PHE A 100 -4.68 -15.30 -15.00
N GLY A 101 -3.53 -15.03 -15.60
CA GLY A 101 -3.39 -14.25 -16.82
C GLY A 101 -3.38 -12.73 -16.57
N THR A 102 -3.25 -12.29 -15.32
CA THR A 102 -3.07 -10.87 -14.98
C THR A 102 -1.72 -10.39 -15.47
N GLU A 103 -1.67 -9.24 -16.13
CA GLU A 103 -0.41 -8.67 -16.60
C GLU A 103 0.28 -7.85 -15.49
N HIS A 104 1.55 -8.13 -15.26
CA HIS A 104 2.44 -7.38 -14.39
C HIS A 104 3.48 -6.66 -15.27
N SER A 105 3.39 -5.33 -15.33
CA SER A 105 4.37 -4.49 -16.04
C SER A 105 5.30 -3.82 -15.05
N ILE A 106 6.54 -4.31 -14.96
CA ILE A 106 7.59 -3.78 -14.10
C ILE A 106 8.54 -2.94 -14.94
N THR A 107 8.75 -1.70 -14.50
CA THR A 107 9.68 -0.74 -15.10
C THR A 107 10.64 -0.23 -14.03
N GLN A 108 11.62 0.57 -14.43
CA GLN A 108 12.55 1.19 -13.49
C GLN A 108 11.88 2.03 -12.39
N ALA A 109 10.72 2.63 -12.68
CA ALA A 109 10.07 3.60 -11.80
C ALA A 109 8.74 3.11 -11.20
N ARG A 110 8.17 2.02 -11.73
CA ARG A 110 6.84 1.56 -11.31
C ARG A 110 6.62 0.08 -11.61
N TRP A 111 5.82 -0.55 -10.75
CA TRP A 111 5.15 -1.81 -11.02
C TRP A 111 3.65 -1.56 -11.16
N LEU A 112 3.09 -1.89 -12.33
CA LEU A 112 1.65 -1.90 -12.60
C LEU A 112 1.13 -3.35 -12.63
N ILE A 113 0.08 -3.66 -11.88
CA ILE A 113 -0.69 -4.90 -12.02
C ILE A 113 -2.00 -4.55 -12.71
N ASN A 114 -2.19 -5.05 -13.92
CA ASN A 114 -3.33 -4.74 -14.78
C ASN A 114 -4.44 -5.78 -14.56
N VAL A 115 -5.25 -5.53 -13.54
CA VAL A 115 -6.44 -6.34 -13.24
C VAL A 115 -7.62 -5.89 -14.10
N GLU A 116 -8.42 -6.84 -14.60
CA GLU A 116 -9.66 -6.49 -15.29
C GLU A 116 -10.70 -6.00 -14.27
N GLY A 117 -11.03 -4.72 -14.30
CA GLY A 117 -12.06 -4.18 -13.41
C GLY A 117 -11.89 -2.69 -13.11
N PRO A 118 -12.58 -2.20 -12.06
CA PRO A 118 -12.41 -0.84 -11.58
C PRO A 118 -11.16 -0.68 -10.70
N GLU A 119 -10.47 -1.76 -10.38
CA GLU A 119 -9.32 -1.75 -9.48
C GLU A 119 -8.04 -1.42 -10.25
N GLU A 120 -7.20 -0.57 -9.66
CA GLU A 120 -5.87 -0.27 -10.19
C GLU A 120 -4.84 -0.49 -9.09
N TYR A 121 -3.75 -1.16 -9.43
CA TYR A 121 -2.63 -1.42 -8.52
C TYR A 121 -1.34 -0.90 -9.15
N VAL A 122 -0.94 0.30 -8.74
CA VAL A 122 0.31 0.94 -9.18
C VAL A 122 1.21 1.16 -7.97
N TYR A 123 2.44 0.67 -8.06
CA TYR A 123 3.47 0.85 -7.04
C TYR A 123 4.59 1.67 -7.64
N THR A 124 4.75 2.93 -7.20
CA THR A 124 5.86 3.80 -7.64
C THR A 124 7.12 3.39 -6.89
N ILE A 125 8.11 2.87 -7.60
CA ILE A 125 9.33 2.31 -7.03
C ILE A 125 10.22 3.44 -6.55
N SER A 126 10.62 3.38 -5.27
CA SER A 126 11.49 4.37 -4.65
C SER A 126 12.92 3.85 -4.48
N GLN A 127 13.06 2.59 -4.07
CA GLN A 127 14.36 1.92 -3.95
C GLN A 127 14.24 0.41 -4.18
N TYR A 128 15.36 -0.21 -4.53
CA TYR A 128 15.46 -1.66 -4.73
C TYR A 128 16.91 -2.11 -4.50
N SER A 129 17.10 -3.41 -4.33
CA SER A 129 18.40 -4.06 -4.33
C SER A 129 18.31 -5.33 -5.18
N ASN A 130 19.11 -5.41 -6.24
CA ASN A 130 19.19 -6.62 -7.06
C ASN A 130 19.89 -7.76 -6.29
N SER A 131 20.93 -7.42 -5.52
CA SER A 131 21.71 -8.40 -4.76
C SER A 131 20.95 -8.99 -3.57
N GLU A 132 20.08 -8.20 -2.93
CA GLU A 132 19.22 -8.65 -1.83
C GLU A 132 17.83 -9.08 -2.31
N GLY A 133 17.50 -8.87 -3.59
CA GLY A 133 16.24 -9.32 -4.19
C GLY A 133 15.01 -8.65 -3.61
N TYR A 134 15.00 -7.32 -3.49
CA TYR A 134 13.77 -6.61 -3.09
C TYR A 134 13.56 -5.30 -3.84
N LEU A 135 12.32 -4.81 -3.80
CA LEU A 135 11.98 -3.43 -4.13
C LEU A 135 10.95 -2.87 -3.15
N ILE A 136 11.02 -1.56 -2.95
CA ILE A 136 10.10 -0.78 -2.12
C ILE A 136 9.34 0.20 -3.01
N GLY A 137 8.02 0.25 -2.84
CA GLY A 137 7.16 1.10 -3.66
C GLY A 137 6.08 1.81 -2.86
N PHE A 138 5.76 3.03 -3.27
CA PHE A 138 4.61 3.79 -2.76
C PHE A 138 3.34 3.37 -3.51
N ASN A 139 2.29 3.06 -2.75
CA ASN A 139 1.06 2.49 -3.27
C ASN A 139 0.12 3.58 -3.79
N GLN A 140 -0.16 3.54 -5.09
CA GLN A 140 -1.15 4.35 -5.77
C GLN A 140 -2.22 3.43 -6.32
N THR A 141 -3.06 2.94 -5.42
CA THR A 141 -4.07 1.91 -5.74
C THR A 141 -5.48 2.45 -5.52
N THR A 142 -6.48 1.73 -6.02
CA THR A 142 -7.88 2.05 -5.72
C THR A 142 -8.38 1.44 -4.42
N ASP A 143 -7.66 0.48 -3.84
CA ASP A 143 -7.99 -0.12 -2.54
C ASP A 143 -7.61 0.86 -1.41
N PRO A 144 -8.56 1.38 -0.63
CA PRO A 144 -8.27 2.32 0.46
C PRO A 144 -7.40 1.73 1.58
N ASN A 145 -7.25 0.41 1.67
CA ASN A 145 -6.40 -0.24 2.67
C ASN A 145 -4.92 -0.30 2.24
N GLU A 146 -4.63 -0.14 0.95
CA GLU A 146 -3.28 -0.12 0.40
C GLU A 146 -2.87 1.29 -0.05
N ASN A 147 -3.81 2.06 -0.59
CA ASN A 147 -3.52 3.34 -1.20
C ASN A 147 -2.94 4.35 -0.18
N GLY A 148 -1.80 4.93 -0.53
CA GLY A 148 -1.08 5.86 0.34
C GLY A 148 -0.15 5.21 1.35
N PHE A 149 -0.06 3.88 1.38
CA PHE A 149 0.93 3.14 2.16
C PHE A 149 2.14 2.74 1.32
N TRP A 150 3.09 2.05 1.95
CA TRP A 150 4.29 1.52 1.32
C TRP A 150 4.25 0.00 1.27
N SER A 151 4.76 -0.53 0.16
CA SER A 151 4.91 -1.96 -0.06
C SER A 151 6.37 -2.37 -0.12
N ARG A 152 6.67 -3.56 0.39
CA ARG A 152 7.90 -4.30 0.11
C ARG A 152 7.56 -5.51 -0.73
N PHE A 153 8.32 -5.72 -1.79
CA PHE A 153 8.29 -6.95 -2.57
C PHE A 153 9.67 -7.59 -2.50
N ASP A 154 9.71 -8.84 -2.05
CA ASP A 154 10.92 -9.67 -2.08
C ASP A 154 10.81 -10.63 -3.26
N TYR A 155 11.87 -10.79 -4.03
CA TYR A 155 11.84 -11.56 -5.27
C TYR A 155 13.09 -12.43 -5.47
N GLN A 156 12.92 -13.45 -6.29
CA GLN A 156 14.01 -14.27 -6.80
C GLN A 156 13.78 -14.59 -8.26
N THR A 157 14.80 -14.35 -9.07
CA THR A 157 14.82 -14.70 -10.49
C THR A 157 15.25 -16.16 -10.68
N SER A 158 14.47 -16.90 -11.46
CA SER A 158 14.86 -18.18 -12.06
C SER A 158 14.87 -18.03 -13.58
N PRO A 159 15.52 -18.92 -14.35
CA PRO A 159 15.62 -18.77 -15.81
C PRO A 159 14.29 -18.62 -16.54
N ASP A 160 13.23 -19.24 -16.00
CA ASP A 160 11.92 -19.31 -16.66
C ASP A 160 10.82 -18.57 -15.90
N ILE A 161 11.02 -18.24 -14.62
CA ILE A 161 9.97 -17.69 -13.72
C ILE A 161 10.59 -16.66 -12.77
N LEU A 162 9.88 -15.56 -12.56
CA LEU A 162 10.14 -14.62 -11.46
C LEU A 162 9.20 -14.95 -10.29
N GLN A 163 9.76 -15.34 -9.14
CA GLN A 163 9.01 -15.52 -7.90
C GLN A 163 9.03 -14.22 -7.11
N VAL A 164 7.87 -13.75 -6.64
CA VAL A 164 7.77 -12.53 -5.83
C VAL A 164 6.82 -12.71 -4.67
N CYS A 165 7.24 -12.33 -3.47
CA CYS A 165 6.39 -12.17 -2.32
C CYS A 165 6.09 -10.67 -2.11
N HIS A 166 4.81 -10.30 -2.06
CA HIS A 166 4.34 -8.99 -1.60
C HIS A 166 4.33 -8.97 -0.08
N THR A 167 5.51 -8.82 0.49
CA THR A 167 5.83 -9.04 1.91
C THR A 167 5.04 -8.14 2.85
N THR A 168 4.85 -6.87 2.49
CA THR A 168 3.92 -5.95 3.15
C THR A 168 3.31 -5.02 2.13
N TYR A 169 2.07 -4.60 2.36
CA TYR A 169 1.31 -3.70 1.49
C TYR A 169 0.73 -2.49 2.22
N SER A 170 0.97 -2.38 3.54
CA SER A 170 0.33 -1.36 4.39
C SER A 170 1.30 -0.72 5.38
N ALA A 171 2.59 -0.66 5.06
CA ALA A 171 3.56 0.02 5.90
C ALA A 171 3.33 1.54 5.88
N ALA A 172 3.36 2.20 7.04
CA ALA A 172 3.04 3.63 7.14
C ALA A 172 4.13 4.52 6.53
N THR A 173 5.37 4.03 6.51
CA THR A 173 6.52 4.73 5.93
C THR A 173 7.35 3.81 5.03
N GLU A 174 8.14 4.42 4.15
CA GLU A 174 9.11 3.71 3.31
C GLU A 174 10.12 2.93 4.16
N GLU A 175 10.61 3.55 5.24
CA GLU A 175 11.54 2.93 6.18
C GLU A 175 10.94 1.71 6.89
N GLU A 176 9.65 1.74 7.22
CA GLU A 176 8.95 0.59 7.80
C GLU A 176 8.82 -0.56 6.78
N ALA A 177 8.51 -0.25 5.52
CA ALA A 177 8.50 -1.25 4.45
C ALA A 177 9.89 -1.87 4.28
N LEU A 178 10.94 -1.04 4.24
CA LEU A 178 12.33 -1.50 4.13
C LEU A 178 12.77 -2.38 5.29
N ASN A 179 12.37 -2.04 6.52
CA ASN A 179 12.73 -2.81 7.72
C ASN A 179 11.84 -4.05 7.95
N THR A 180 10.81 -4.25 7.14
CA THR A 180 10.00 -5.47 7.19
C THR A 180 10.86 -6.68 6.84
N PRO A 181 10.91 -7.75 7.65
CA PRO A 181 11.69 -8.94 7.32
C PRO A 181 11.31 -9.52 5.96
N ALA A 182 12.30 -9.96 5.19
CA ALA A 182 12.09 -10.50 3.85
C ALA A 182 11.05 -11.63 3.85
N GLY A 183 10.09 -11.53 2.94
CA GLY A 183 9.04 -12.54 2.77
C GLY A 183 9.57 -13.84 2.15
N ALA A 184 9.02 -14.96 2.57
CA ALA A 184 9.41 -16.26 2.03
C ALA A 184 8.85 -16.48 0.62
N LEU A 185 9.65 -17.09 -0.26
CA LEU A 185 9.30 -17.40 -1.67
C LEU A 185 8.86 -18.84 -1.89
N ASP A 186 8.66 -19.61 -0.81
CA ASP A 186 8.34 -21.04 -0.81
C ASP A 186 6.90 -21.34 -0.34
N GLY A 187 6.03 -20.32 -0.33
CA GLY A 187 4.63 -20.43 0.05
C GLY A 187 4.26 -19.83 1.40
N ASP A 188 5.24 -19.48 2.24
CA ASP A 188 5.03 -18.78 3.52
C ASP A 188 5.16 -17.25 3.38
N CYS A 189 4.78 -16.73 2.22
CA CYS A 189 4.75 -15.28 1.98
C CYS A 189 3.69 -14.63 2.89
N PRO A 190 4.03 -13.60 3.69
CA PRO A 190 3.06 -12.97 4.59
C PRO A 190 1.88 -12.30 3.88
N GLY A 191 2.10 -11.78 2.67
CA GLY A 191 1.07 -11.22 1.81
C GLY A 191 0.76 -12.14 0.63
N TYR A 192 1.00 -11.64 -0.59
CA TYR A 192 0.69 -12.37 -1.82
C TYR A 192 1.93 -12.94 -2.48
N LEU A 193 1.91 -14.23 -2.79
CA LEU A 193 2.94 -14.87 -3.59
C LEU A 193 2.55 -14.85 -5.07
N TYR A 194 3.39 -14.25 -5.90
CA TYR A 194 3.28 -14.22 -7.34
C TYR A 194 4.32 -15.15 -7.98
N SER A 195 3.85 -15.97 -8.91
CA SER A 195 4.70 -16.69 -9.86
C SER A 195 4.49 -16.05 -11.22
N LEU A 196 5.50 -15.33 -11.71
CA LEU A 196 5.42 -14.44 -12.85
C LEU A 196 6.19 -15.03 -14.03
N ASP A 197 5.47 -15.44 -15.08
CA ASP A 197 6.04 -15.95 -16.32
C ASP A 197 6.38 -14.77 -17.26
N PRO A 198 7.62 -14.64 -17.76
CA PRO A 198 7.97 -13.59 -18.72
C PRO A 198 7.27 -13.84 -20.06
N LEU A 199 6.84 -12.77 -20.72
CA LEU A 199 6.31 -12.86 -22.08
C LEU A 199 7.43 -13.36 -23.03
N ASN A 200 7.26 -14.56 -23.59
CA ASN A 200 8.13 -15.11 -24.65
C ASN A 200 7.99 -14.37 -25.98
#